data_AF-A0A4Y6I649-F1
#
_entry.id   AF-A0A4Y6I649-F1
#
_cell.length_a   1.000
_cell.length_b   1.000
_cell.length_c   1.000
_cell.angle_alpha   90.00
_cell.angle_beta   90.00
_cell.angle_gamma   90.00
#
_symmetry.space_group_name_H-M   'P 1'
#
loop_
_entity.id
_entity.type
_entity.pdbx_description
1 polymer ?
#
loop_
_entity_poly.entity_id
_entity_poly.type
_entity_poly.pdbx_seq_one_letter_code
_entity_poly.pdbx_strand_id
1 'polypeptide(L)'
;MYLKILDNSFDTSGQKYYSGAVQCYSSNGLNDKLSKSFKNDQYLSFLDKKGDNMQMYATASQYLSFLKKNDFKLTANHVFIADGSLQQINQIKIALKEEGYNDVSVFGLVKNDMHKTEKLIDDQGNIIQIDASLKLMLFRMQEEIDKFAKNAMKFNKRKGTFKAS
;
A
#
# COMPACT_ATOMS: atom_id res chain seq x y z
N MET A 1 13.56 6.82 11.41
CA MET A 1 12.33 5.99 11.37
C MET A 1 11.49 6.40 10.17
N TYR A 2 10.80 5.46 9.54
CA TYR A 2 9.94 5.73 8.38
C TYR A 2 8.64 4.95 8.49
N LEU A 3 7.53 5.62 8.19
CA LEU A 3 6.19 5.04 8.10
C LEU A 3 5.80 4.94 6.63
N LYS A 4 5.29 3.78 6.21
CA LYS A 4 4.93 3.50 4.82
C LYS A 4 3.45 3.14 4.77
N ILE A 5 2.64 3.93 4.09
CA ILE A 5 1.23 3.63 3.87
C ILE A 5 1.03 3.09 2.45
N LEU A 6 0.31 1.98 2.33
CA LEU A 6 0.09 1.26 1.10
C LEU A 6 -1.40 1.27 0.77
N ASP A 7 -1.71 1.55 -0.50
CA ASP A 7 -3.05 1.49 -1.04
C ASP A 7 -3.05 0.79 -2.40
N ASN A 8 -4.19 0.19 -2.75
CA ASN A 8 -4.44 -0.37 -4.07
C ASN A 8 -5.70 0.25 -4.66
N SER A 9 -5.57 0.76 -5.88
CA SER A 9 -6.68 1.25 -6.68
C SER A 9 -6.89 0.35 -7.88
N PHE A 10 -8.15 0.07 -8.21
CA PHE A 10 -8.52 -0.68 -9.40
C PHE A 10 -9.64 0.00 -10.17
N ASP A 11 -9.62 -0.15 -11.50
CA ASP A 11 -10.70 0.25 -12.40
C ASP A 11 -11.23 -1.00 -13.10
N THR A 12 -12.52 -1.30 -12.88
CA THR A 12 -13.25 -2.41 -13.50
C THR A 12 -14.00 -1.98 -14.76
N SER A 13 -13.99 -0.70 -15.10
CA SER A 13 -14.68 -0.16 -16.28
C SER A 13 -13.83 -0.37 -17.54
N GLY A 14 -14.05 -1.50 -18.21
CA GLY A 14 -13.34 -1.89 -19.44
C GLY A 14 -12.16 -2.81 -19.17
N GLN A 15 -10.99 -2.53 -19.76
CA GLN A 15 -9.77 -3.27 -19.44
C GLN A 15 -9.42 -3.07 -17.96
N LYS A 16 -9.23 -4.17 -17.22
CA LYS A 16 -8.89 -4.12 -15.79
C LYS A 16 -7.52 -3.47 -15.61
N TYR A 17 -7.48 -2.37 -14.86
CA TYR A 17 -6.25 -1.72 -14.42
C TYR A 17 -6.15 -1.82 -12.90
N TYR A 18 -5.02 -2.33 -12.42
CA TYR A 18 -4.65 -2.46 -11.02
C TYR A 18 -3.39 -1.65 -10.77
N SER A 19 -3.49 -0.70 -9.84
CA SER A 19 -2.34 0.10 -9.42
C SER A 19 -2.14 -0.04 -7.92
N GLY A 20 -0.90 -0.35 -7.54
CA GLY A 20 -0.43 -0.28 -6.18
C GLY A 20 0.28 1.05 -5.92
N ALA A 21 0.17 1.58 -4.72
CA ALA A 21 0.88 2.79 -4.32
C ALA A 21 1.42 2.69 -2.90
N VAL A 22 2.58 3.32 -2.68
CA VAL A 22 3.20 3.47 -1.37
C VAL A 22 3.65 4.91 -1.18
N GLN A 23 3.24 5.53 -0.08
CA GLN A 23 3.80 6.80 0.39
C GLN A 23 4.65 6.56 1.62
N CYS A 24 5.86 7.12 1.62
CA CYS A 24 6.82 6.99 2.70
C CYS A 24 6.92 8.32 3.45
N TYR A 25 6.76 8.28 4.77
CA TYR A 25 6.83 9.43 5.66
C TYR A 25 8.01 9.27 6.61
N SER A 26 8.72 10.38 6.83
CA SER A 26 9.77 10.53 7.84
C SER A 26 9.33 11.54 8.90
N SER A 27 10.19 11.82 9.88
CA SER A 27 9.97 12.92 10.84
C SER A 27 9.79 14.28 10.14
N ASN A 28 10.33 14.44 8.93
CA ASN A 28 10.26 15.69 8.16
C ASN A 28 9.07 15.72 7.20
N GLY A 29 8.13 14.78 7.32
CA GLY A 29 6.98 14.65 6.44
C GLY A 29 7.19 13.67 5.29
N LEU A 30 6.43 13.86 4.20
CA LEU A 30 6.42 12.99 3.02
C LEU A 30 7.81 12.93 2.38
N ASN A 31 8.25 11.73 2.04
CA ASN A 31 9.47 11.45 1.32
C ASN A 31 9.13 10.99 -0.10
N ASP A 32 9.14 11.93 -1.04
CA ASP A 32 8.81 11.66 -2.45
C ASP A 32 9.78 10.69 -3.12
N LYS A 33 11.06 10.69 -2.69
CA LYS A 33 12.09 9.80 -3.24
C LYS A 33 11.81 8.33 -2.92
N LEU A 34 11.22 8.06 -1.76
CA LEU A 34 10.87 6.72 -1.31
C LEU A 34 9.38 6.40 -1.49
N SER A 35 8.60 7.31 -2.07
CA SER A 35 7.19 7.09 -2.43
C SER A 35 7.10 6.63 -3.87
N LYS A 36 6.24 5.64 -4.16
CA LYS A 36 6.19 5.01 -5.48
C LYS A 36 4.83 4.41 -5.79
N SER A 37 4.45 4.44 -7.06
CA SER A 37 3.32 3.69 -7.61
C SER A 37 3.79 2.62 -8.59
N PHE A 38 3.01 1.56 -8.69
CA PHE A 38 3.28 0.34 -9.44
C PHE A 38 2.08 -0.01 -10.33
N LYS A 39 2.38 -0.59 -11.49
CA LYS A 39 1.38 -1.19 -12.39
C LYS A 39 1.31 -2.67 -12.05
N ASN A 40 0.24 -3.08 -11.37
CA ASN A 40 0.14 -4.44 -10.86
C ASN A 40 -0.44 -5.41 -11.89
N ASP A 41 -1.02 -4.94 -13.01
CA ASP A 41 -1.67 -5.76 -14.04
C ASP A 41 -0.85 -7.00 -14.45
N GLN A 42 0.42 -6.78 -14.79
CA GLN A 42 1.34 -7.83 -15.26
C GLN A 42 1.84 -8.73 -14.13
N TYR A 43 1.99 -8.17 -12.92
CA TYR A 43 2.46 -8.92 -11.77
C TYR A 43 1.33 -9.80 -11.23
N LEU A 44 0.10 -9.30 -11.23
CA LEU A 44 -1.09 -10.04 -10.82
C LEU A 44 -1.43 -11.14 -11.80
N SER A 45 -1.30 -10.94 -13.12
CA SER A 45 -1.52 -12.02 -14.08
C SER A 45 -0.55 -13.19 -13.90
N PHE A 46 0.66 -12.94 -13.38
CA PHE A 46 1.59 -13.99 -12.95
C PHE A 46 1.13 -14.70 -11.67
N LEU A 47 0.53 -13.97 -10.72
CA LEU A 47 0.03 -14.50 -9.45
C LEU A 47 -1.35 -15.17 -9.53
N ASP A 48 -2.17 -14.84 -10.55
CA ASP A 48 -3.61 -15.15 -10.67
C ASP A 48 -3.94 -16.66 -10.79
N LYS A 49 -2.93 -17.54 -10.72
CA LYS A 49 -3.13 -18.99 -10.61
C LYS A 49 -3.70 -19.44 -9.25
N LYS A 50 -3.97 -18.52 -8.30
CA LYS A 50 -4.33 -18.85 -6.91
C LYS A 50 -5.72 -18.37 -6.42
N GLY A 51 -6.48 -17.59 -7.18
CA GLY A 51 -7.87 -17.22 -6.81
C GLY A 51 -8.06 -16.23 -5.65
N ASP A 52 -6.98 -15.82 -4.95
CA ASP A 52 -7.01 -14.84 -3.87
C ASP A 52 -6.65 -13.42 -4.37
N ASN A 53 -7.26 -12.38 -3.78
CA ASN A 53 -6.95 -10.97 -4.09
C ASN A 53 -5.54 -10.57 -3.60
N MET A 54 -4.49 -10.91 -4.33
CA MET A 54 -3.07 -10.69 -3.97
C MET A 54 -2.52 -9.29 -4.28
N GLN A 55 -3.39 -8.29 -4.44
CA GLN A 55 -3.00 -6.93 -4.82
C GLN A 55 -2.06 -6.27 -3.81
N MET A 56 -2.33 -6.43 -2.51
CA MET A 56 -1.48 -5.82 -1.49
C MET A 56 -0.12 -6.50 -1.40
N TYR A 57 -0.08 -7.82 -1.58
CA TYR A 57 1.17 -8.56 -1.67
C TYR A 57 2.00 -8.08 -2.87
N ALA A 58 1.37 -7.94 -4.04
CA ALA A 58 2.04 -7.44 -5.25
C ALA A 58 2.65 -6.05 -5.06
N THR A 59 1.92 -5.14 -4.40
CA THR A 59 2.40 -3.79 -4.09
C THR A 59 3.56 -3.82 -3.10
N ALA A 60 3.43 -4.58 -2.02
CA ALA A 60 4.47 -4.72 -1.01
C ALA A 60 5.75 -5.33 -1.60
N SER A 61 5.66 -6.43 -2.34
CA SER A 61 6.79 -7.12 -2.96
C SER A 61 7.55 -6.22 -3.96
N GLN A 62 6.81 -5.53 -4.85
CA GLN A 62 7.42 -4.57 -5.77
C GLN A 62 8.05 -3.38 -5.04
N TYR A 63 7.46 -2.92 -3.94
CA TYR A 63 8.02 -1.85 -3.13
C TYR A 63 9.31 -2.28 -2.42
N LEU A 64 9.37 -3.49 -1.87
CA LEU A 64 10.59 -4.04 -1.27
C LEU A 64 11.72 -4.16 -2.31
N SER A 65 11.39 -4.64 -3.51
CA SER A 65 12.32 -4.64 -4.65
C SER A 65 12.81 -3.24 -5.02
N PHE A 66 11.91 -2.24 -4.97
CA PHE A 66 12.26 -0.83 -5.19
C PHE A 66 13.20 -0.30 -4.10
N LEU A 67 12.93 -0.57 -2.82
CA LEU A 67 13.80 -0.15 -1.72
C LEU A 67 15.21 -0.75 -1.86
N LYS A 68 15.30 -2.05 -2.16
CA LYS A 68 16.57 -2.75 -2.39
C LYS A 68 17.37 -2.14 -3.53
N LYS A 69 16.71 -1.78 -4.65
CA LYS A 69 17.35 -1.09 -5.78
C LYS A 69 17.86 0.31 -5.46
N ASN A 70 17.35 0.94 -4.40
CA ASN A 70 17.78 2.26 -3.93
C ASN A 70 18.65 2.16 -2.67
N ASP A 71 19.24 0.98 -2.40
CA ASP A 71 20.09 0.70 -1.23
C ASP A 71 19.44 1.07 0.11
N PHE A 72 18.10 1.04 0.17
CA PHE A 72 17.36 1.34 1.39
C PHE A 72 17.15 0.06 2.20
N LYS A 73 17.72 0.01 3.40
CA LYS A 73 17.59 -1.12 4.32
C LYS A 73 16.44 -0.93 5.30
N LEU A 74 15.55 -1.91 5.40
CA LEU A 74 14.51 -1.92 6.42
C LEU A 74 15.07 -2.34 7.80
N THR A 75 14.46 -1.81 8.86
CA THR A 75 14.76 -2.12 10.26
C THR A 75 13.46 -2.24 11.04
N ALA A 76 13.48 -2.87 12.23
CA ALA A 76 12.31 -2.99 13.11
C ALA A 76 11.71 -1.63 13.52
N ASN A 77 12.48 -0.53 13.43
CA ASN A 77 12.01 0.84 13.67
C ASN A 77 11.22 1.42 12.49
N HIS A 78 10.78 0.61 11.54
CA HIS A 78 9.94 1.04 10.43
C HIS A 78 8.56 0.41 10.55
N VAL A 79 7.58 1.14 10.06
CA VAL A 79 6.18 0.75 10.14
C VAL A 79 5.59 0.71 8.75
N PHE A 80 4.80 -0.32 8.49
CA PHE A 80 3.92 -0.41 7.33
C PHE A 80 2.46 -0.26 7.78
N ILE A 81 1.67 0.40 6.96
CA ILE A 81 0.24 0.57 7.14
C ILE A 81 -0.45 0.13 5.85
N ALA A 82 -1.33 -0.85 5.94
CA ALA A 82 -2.27 -1.21 4.88
C ALA A 82 -3.49 -0.29 4.94
N ASP A 83 -3.91 0.29 3.82
CA ASP A 83 -5.24 0.89 3.67
C ASP A 83 -6.33 -0.20 3.54
N GLY A 84 -6.55 -0.90 4.65
CA GLY A 84 -7.61 -1.90 4.80
C GLY A 84 -7.36 -2.90 5.93
N SER A 85 -8.05 -4.05 5.83
CA SER A 85 -8.24 -4.99 6.93
C SER A 85 -7.15 -6.07 7.03
N LEU A 86 -7.34 -7.02 7.97
CA LEU A 86 -6.40 -8.09 8.31
C LEU A 86 -5.88 -8.88 7.09
N GLN A 87 -6.70 -9.11 6.07
CA GLN A 87 -6.27 -9.80 4.85
C GLN A 87 -5.11 -9.06 4.15
N GLN A 88 -5.18 -7.73 4.08
CA GLN A 88 -4.15 -6.91 3.47
C GLN A 88 -2.90 -6.82 4.35
N ILE A 89 -3.06 -6.73 5.67
CA ILE A 89 -1.95 -6.80 6.62
C ILE A 89 -1.16 -8.10 6.41
N ASN A 90 -1.86 -9.24 6.35
CA ASN A 90 -1.24 -10.54 6.14
C ASN A 90 -0.46 -10.61 4.84
N GLN A 91 -0.96 -10.00 3.76
CA GLN A 91 -0.25 -9.95 2.49
C GLN A 91 1.04 -9.13 2.54
N ILE A 92 1.05 -7.98 3.23
CA ILE A 92 2.27 -7.21 3.45
C ILE A 92 3.26 -8.03 4.30
N LYS A 93 2.78 -8.68 5.37
CA LYS A 93 3.61 -9.52 6.23
C LYS A 93 4.24 -10.70 5.50
N ILE A 94 3.50 -11.35 4.58
CA ILE A 94 4.06 -12.43 3.75
C ILE A 94 5.22 -11.88 2.91
N ALA A 95 5.03 -10.76 2.21
CA ALA A 95 6.10 -10.15 1.41
C ALA A 95 7.32 -9.73 2.26
N LEU A 96 7.09 -9.16 3.44
CA LEU A 96 8.18 -8.80 4.38
C LEU A 96 8.94 -10.04 4.86
N LYS A 97 8.23 -11.11 5.22
CA LYS A 97 8.81 -12.37 5.68
C LYS A 97 9.65 -13.05 4.61
N GLU A 98 9.19 -13.05 3.36
CA GLU A 98 9.94 -13.61 2.23
C GLU A 98 11.27 -12.89 2.00
N GLU A 99 11.35 -11.60 2.32
CA GLU A 99 12.58 -10.80 2.26
C GLU A 99 13.36 -10.75 3.58
N GLY A 100 12.95 -11.53 4.60
CA GLY A 100 13.63 -11.65 5.89
C GLY A 100 13.33 -10.56 6.93
N TYR A 101 12.30 -9.74 6.72
CA TYR A 101 11.91 -8.63 7.60
C TYR A 101 10.79 -8.99 8.58
N ASN A 102 11.01 -10.01 9.43
CA ASN A 102 10.00 -10.52 10.35
C ASN A 102 9.61 -9.56 11.47
N ASP A 103 10.51 -8.66 11.86
CA ASP A 103 10.34 -7.77 13.02
C ASP A 103 9.75 -6.40 12.66
N VAL A 104 9.36 -6.18 11.40
CA VAL A 104 8.77 -4.93 10.94
C VAL A 104 7.28 -4.93 11.23
N SER A 105 6.81 -3.95 12.01
CA SER A 105 5.40 -3.82 12.35
C SER A 105 4.53 -3.46 11.14
N VAL A 106 3.37 -4.11 11.04
CA VAL A 106 2.34 -3.83 10.04
C VAL A 106 1.02 -3.58 10.74
N PHE A 107 0.36 -2.48 10.41
CA PHE A 107 -0.97 -2.14 10.90
C PHE A 107 -1.97 -1.99 9.75
N GLY A 108 -3.26 -2.06 10.05
CA GLY A 108 -4.33 -1.79 9.09
C GLY A 108 -5.14 -0.57 9.48
N LEU A 109 -5.48 0.26 8.50
CA LEU A 109 -6.46 1.33 8.65
C LEU A 109 -7.79 0.87 8.05
N VAL A 110 -8.71 0.46 8.91
CA VAL A 110 -10.01 -0.08 8.50
C VAL A 110 -11.01 1.06 8.33
N LYS A 111 -11.60 1.15 7.14
CA LYS A 111 -12.72 2.06 6.84
C LYS A 111 -14.04 1.44 7.32
N ASN A 112 -14.95 2.25 7.83
CA ASN A 112 -16.34 1.84 8.06
C ASN A 112 -17.12 1.81 6.74
N ASP A 113 -18.38 1.38 6.80
CA ASP A 113 -19.28 1.29 5.63
C ASP A 113 -19.54 2.63 4.92
N MET A 114 -19.20 3.76 5.56
CA MET A 114 -19.24 5.10 4.96
C MET A 114 -17.88 5.52 4.37
N HIS A 115 -16.95 4.58 4.17
CA HIS A 115 -15.58 4.81 3.73
C HIS A 115 -14.74 5.75 4.62
N LYS A 116 -15.14 5.96 5.89
CA LYS A 116 -14.36 6.76 6.85
C LYS A 116 -13.48 5.86 7.70
N THR A 117 -12.25 6.26 7.93
CA THR A 117 -11.32 5.55 8.83
C THR A 117 -11.92 5.38 10.21
N GLU A 118 -12.23 4.14 10.57
CA GLU A 118 -12.90 3.81 11.80
C GLU A 118 -11.87 3.46 12.88
N LYS A 119 -10.97 2.52 12.54
CA LYS A 119 -10.13 1.78 13.48
C LYS A 119 -8.72 1.57 12.90
N LEU A 120 -7.71 1.71 13.76
CA LEU A 120 -6.37 1.17 13.54
C LEU A 120 -6.35 -0.24 14.13
N ILE A 121 -5.86 -1.23 13.39
CA ILE A 121 -5.74 -2.60 13.87
C ILE A 121 -4.30 -3.11 13.75
N ASP A 122 -3.91 -4.01 14.65
CA ASP A 122 -2.66 -4.77 14.54
C ASP A 122 -2.80 -5.98 13.60
N ASP A 123 -1.73 -6.78 13.53
CA ASP A 123 -1.64 -8.00 12.74
C ASP A 123 -2.37 -9.21 13.32
N GLN A 124 -3.01 -9.06 14.48
CA GLN A 124 -3.94 -10.01 15.08
C GLN A 124 -5.40 -9.55 14.92
N GLY A 125 -5.63 -8.35 14.39
CA GLY A 125 -6.95 -7.75 14.25
C GLY A 125 -7.46 -7.06 15.51
N ASN A 126 -6.61 -6.89 16.53
CA ASN A 126 -6.97 -6.12 17.72
C ASN A 126 -7.05 -4.63 17.38
N ILE A 127 -8.05 -3.95 17.94
CA ILE A 127 -8.19 -2.50 17.76
C ILE A 127 -7.19 -1.78 18.65
N ILE A 128 -6.37 -0.93 18.03
CA ILE A 128 -5.47 -0.02 18.74
C ILE A 128 -6.20 1.28 18.98
N GLN A 129 -6.40 1.62 20.25
CA GLN A 129 -6.94 2.91 20.64
C GLN A 129 -5.91 4.00 20.35
N ILE A 130 -6.33 4.99 19.57
CA ILE A 130 -5.51 6.14 19.18
C ILE A 130 -6.25 7.42 19.54
N ASP A 131 -5.50 8.46 19.92
CA ASP A 131 -6.08 9.76 20.18
C ASP A 131 -6.62 10.42 18.89
N ALA A 132 -7.43 11.46 19.08
CA ALA A 132 -8.08 12.16 17.97
C ALA A 132 -7.09 12.82 17.00
N SER A 133 -5.93 13.27 17.49
CA SER A 133 -4.93 13.95 16.67
C SER A 133 -4.22 12.97 15.74
N LEU A 134 -3.84 11.79 16.26
CA LEU A 134 -3.28 10.69 15.49
C LEU A 134 -4.30 10.15 14.49
N LYS A 135 -5.56 9.99 14.91
CA LYS A 135 -6.64 9.56 14.02
C LYS A 135 -6.82 10.53 12.84
N LEU A 136 -6.83 11.84 13.09
CA LEU A 136 -6.94 12.85 12.04
C LEU A 136 -5.72 12.84 11.10
N MET A 137 -4.52 12.64 11.63
CA MET A 137 -3.30 12.54 10.84
C MET A 137 -3.35 11.33 9.89
N LEU A 138 -3.71 10.16 10.41
CA LEU A 138 -3.82 8.92 9.62
C LEU A 138 -4.91 9.02 8.55
N PHE A 139 -6.05 9.63 8.87
CA PHE A 139 -7.10 9.91 7.89
C PHE A 139 -6.59 10.79 6.74
N ARG A 140 -5.83 11.85 7.03
CA ARG A 140 -5.23 12.70 5.99
C ARG A 140 -4.23 11.93 5.13
N MET A 141 -3.40 11.08 5.74
CA MET A 141 -2.47 10.22 4.98
C MET A 141 -3.21 9.26 4.05
N GLN A 142 -4.34 8.69 4.49
CA GLN A 142 -5.19 7.83 3.66
C GLN A 142 -5.79 8.56 2.46
N GLU A 143 -6.33 9.76 2.66
CA GLU A 143 -6.86 10.59 1.57
C GLU A 143 -5.77 10.92 0.54
N GLU A 144 -4.55 11.18 0.98
CA GLU A 144 -3.44 11.51 0.07
C GLU A 144 -2.92 10.29 -0.71
N ILE A 145 -2.81 9.11 -0.09
CA ILE A 145 -2.40 7.90 -0.80
C ILE A 145 -3.47 7.44 -1.80
N ASP A 146 -4.75 7.52 -1.46
CA ASP A 146 -5.86 7.17 -2.36
C ASP A 146 -5.88 8.07 -3.60
N LYS A 147 -5.72 9.39 -3.42
CA LYS A 147 -5.57 10.34 -4.53
C LYS A 147 -4.34 10.00 -5.38
N PHE A 148 -3.21 9.71 -4.74
CA PHE A 148 -1.96 9.36 -5.43
C PHE A 148 -2.12 8.07 -6.27
N ALA A 149 -2.74 7.02 -5.71
CA ALA A 149 -3.02 5.77 -6.40
C ALA A 149 -3.96 5.98 -7.62
N LYS A 150 -5.06 6.71 -7.42
CA LYS A 150 -6.01 7.04 -8.50
C LYS A 150 -5.36 7.86 -9.61
N ASN A 151 -4.51 8.82 -9.27
CA ASN A 151 -3.81 9.65 -10.25
C ASN A 151 -2.79 8.83 -11.05
N ALA A 152 -2.03 7.95 -10.39
CA ALA A 152 -1.11 7.04 -11.06
C ALA A 152 -1.84 6.11 -12.03
N MET A 153 -2.98 5.53 -11.61
CA MET A 153 -3.83 4.69 -12.45
C MET A 153 -4.34 5.45 -13.69
N LYS A 154 -4.90 6.66 -13.51
CA LYS A 154 -5.37 7.51 -14.62
C LYS A 154 -4.26 7.86 -15.61
N PHE A 155 -3.07 8.20 -15.13
CA PHE A 155 -1.92 8.49 -15.98
C PHE A 155 -1.49 7.27 -16.80
N ASN A 156 -1.48 6.09 -16.17
CA ASN A 156 -1.12 4.83 -16.81
C ASN A 156 -2.13 4.41 -17.88
N LYS A 157 -3.44 4.59 -17.61
CA LYS A 157 -4.52 4.36 -18.59
C LYS A 157 -4.32 5.19 -19.85
N ARG A 158 -4.09 6.51 -19.69
CA ARG A 158 -3.85 7.44 -20.81
C ARG A 158 -2.66 7.00 -21.66
N LYS A 159 -1.52 6.65 -21.05
CA LYS A 159 -0.33 6.17 -21.78
C LYS A 159 -0.57 4.87 -22.55
N GLY A 160 -1.43 3.99 -22.06
CA GLY A 160 -1.83 2.78 -22.77
C GLY A 160 -2.66 3.10 -24.02
N THR A 161 -3.55 4.10 -23.93
CA THR A 161 -4.42 4.51 -25.05
C THR A 161 -3.62 5.12 -26.21
N PHE A 162 -2.60 5.94 -25.93
CA PHE A 162 -1.74 6.56 -26.96
C PHE A 162 -0.84 5.57 -27.72
N LYS A 163 -0.60 4.36 -27.21
CA LYS A 163 0.18 3.33 -27.91
C LYS A 163 -0.67 2.45 -28.85
N ALA A 164 -1.98 2.54 -28.75
CA ALA A 164 -2.93 1.73 -29.53
C ALA A 164 -3.60 2.52 -30.67
N SER A 165 -3.09 3.72 -30.97
CA SER A 165 -3.50 4.60 -32.08
C SER A 165 -2.36 4.68 -33.09
#